data_AF-A0A1G3ZGH9-F1
#
_entry.id   AF-A0A1G3ZGH9-F1
#
_cell.length_a   1.000
_cell.length_b   1.000
_cell.length_c   1.000
_cell.angle_alpha   90.00
_cell.angle_beta   90.00
_cell.angle_gamma   90.00
#
_symmetry.space_group_name_H-M   'P 1'
#
loop_
_entity.id
_entity.type
_entity.pdbx_description
1 polymer ?
#
loop_
_entity_poly.entity_id
_entity_poly.type
_entity_poly.pdbx_seq_one_letter_code
_entity_poly.pdbx_strand_id
1 'polypeptide(L)' 'MKKAKVFVDNILAGYLIEWKKNQHYEFCYLEKYSGPSISLTMPISKSVHSFDQFPPFFDGFLPEGFMLDALLRKAKI' A
#
# COMPACT_ATOMS: atom_id res chain seq x y z
N MET A 1 1.96 4.92 14.54
CA MET A 1 0.95 4.82 13.48
C MET A 1 1.35 5.71 12.32
N LYS A 2 1.57 5.16 11.14
CA LYS A 2 1.86 5.91 9.91
C LYS A 2 0.73 5.71 8.91
N LYS A 3 0.49 6.71 8.06
CA LYS A 3 -0.60 6.69 7.08
C LYS A 3 -0.12 7.22 5.76
N ALA A 4 -0.41 6.50 4.68
CA ALA A 4 -0.14 6.90 3.31
C ALA A 4 -1.45 7.04 2.53
N LYS A 5 -1.52 8.05 1.66
CA LYS A 5 -2.61 8.20 0.69
C LYS A 5 -2.32 7.33 -0.52
N VAL A 6 -3.31 6.58 -0.97
CA VAL A 6 -3.19 5.74 -2.16
C VAL A 6 -4.09 6.30 -3.24
N PHE A 7 -3.51 6.62 -4.39
CA PHE A 7 -4.21 7.15 -5.54
C PHE A 7 -4.18 6.13 -6.67
N VAL A 8 -5.30 6.02 -7.39
CA VAL A 8 -5.41 5.27 -8.64
C VAL A 8 -5.94 6.25 -9.67
N ASP A 9 -5.24 6.40 -10.80
CA ASP A 9 -5.58 7.35 -11.85
C ASP A 9 -5.87 8.77 -11.33
N ASN A 10 -5.02 9.26 -10.41
CA ASN A 10 -5.16 10.53 -9.69
C ASN A 10 -6.40 10.68 -8.79
N ILE A 11 -7.20 9.63 -8.62
CA ILE A 11 -8.34 9.60 -7.70
C ILE A 11 -7.86 9.00 -6.38
N LEU A 12 -8.15 9.67 -5.26
CA LEU A 12 -7.83 9.15 -3.93
C LEU A 12 -8.69 7.89 -3.68
N ALA A 13 -8.06 6.73 -3.71
CA ALA A 13 -8.74 5.44 -3.53
C ALA A 13 -8.95 5.13 -2.05
N GLY A 14 -7.97 5.47 -1.23
CA GLY A 14 -7.99 5.09 0.16
C GLY A 14 -6.71 5.43 0.90
N TYR A 15 -6.54 4.78 2.03
CA TYR A 15 -5.41 4.97 2.91
C TYR A 15 -4.78 3.63 3.30
N LEU A 16 -3.46 3.55 3.16
CA LEU A 16 -2.66 2.50 3.77
C LEU A 16 -2.22 2.97 5.15
N ILE A 17 -2.53 2.19 6.18
CA ILE A 17 -2.28 2.48 7.58
C ILE A 17 -1.31 1.43 8.11
N GLU A 18 -0.17 1.88 8.62
CA GLU A 18 0.74 1.06 9.43
C GLU A 18 0.40 1.32 10.89
N TRP A 19 -0.22 0.34 11.53
CA TRP A 19 -0.48 0.38 12.98
C TRP A 19 0.78 0.01 13.75
N LYS A 20 1.43 -1.09 13.32
CA LYS A 20 2.69 -1.57 13.89
C LYS A 20 3.58 -2.13 12.78
N LYS A 21 4.81 -1.61 12.71
CA LYS A 21 5.80 -1.99 11.69
C LYS A 21 5.99 -3.51 11.65
N ASN A 22 5.91 -4.08 10.46
CA ASN A 22 6.03 -5.52 10.17
C ASN A 22 5.05 -6.42 10.94
N GLN A 23 3.89 -5.91 11.37
CA GLN A 23 2.92 -6.71 12.14
C GLN A 23 1.46 -6.40 11.86
N HIS A 24 1.07 -5.14 11.68
CA HIS A 24 -0.35 -4.82 11.46
C HIS A 24 -0.48 -3.66 10.48
N TYR A 25 -1.00 -3.98 9.30
CA TYR A 25 -1.27 -3.04 8.22
C TYR A 25 -2.73 -3.14 7.81
N GLU A 26 -3.32 -2.01 7.50
CA GLU A 26 -4.68 -1.94 6.99
C GLU A 26 -4.74 -1.04 5.77
N PHE A 27 -5.42 -1.51 4.74
CA PHE A 27 -5.81 -0.67 3.62
C PHE A 27 -7.31 -0.43 3.67
N CYS A 28 -7.69 0.85 3.74
CA CYS A 28 -9.09 1.26 3.81
C CYS A 28 -9.43 2.06 2.55
N TYR A 29 -10.38 1.56 1.76
CA TYR A 29 -11.00 2.32 0.68
C TYR A 29 -11.83 3.47 1.25
N LEU A 30 -11.94 4.57 0.49
CA LEU A 30 -12.92 5.61 0.80
C LEU A 30 -14.34 5.11 0.50
N GLU A 31 -15.31 5.44 1.35
CA GLU A 31 -16.72 5.06 1.17
C GLU A 31 -17.32 5.51 -0.17
N LYS A 32 -16.85 6.64 -0.69
CA LYS A 32 -17.29 7.22 -1.97
C LYS A 32 -16.32 6.96 -3.11
N TYR A 33 -15.39 6.02 -2.95
CA TYR A 33 -14.47 5.68 -4.02
C TYR A 33 -15.22 4.98 -5.15
N SER A 34 -15.20 5.60 -6.33
CA SER A 34 -15.84 5.08 -7.55
C SER A 34 -14.81 5.06 -8.66
N GLY A 35 -13.90 4.08 -8.58
CA GLY A 35 -12.81 3.85 -9.53
C GLY A 35 -12.46 2.37 -9.61
N PRO A 36 -11.42 1.98 -10.35
CA PRO A 36 -10.96 0.60 -10.39
C PRO A 36 -10.34 0.17 -9.04
N SER A 37 -10.41 -1.13 -8.70
CA SER A 37 -9.74 -1.62 -7.50
C SER A 37 -8.23 -1.44 -7.62
N ILE A 38 -7.54 -1.20 -6.51
CA ILE A 38 -6.07 -1.08 -6.53
C ILE A 38 -5.43 -2.39 -7.01
N SER A 39 -6.04 -3.53 -6.65
CA SER A 39 -5.60 -4.88 -6.96
C SER A 39 -6.81 -5.80 -7.10
N LEU A 40 -6.66 -6.90 -7.82
CA LEU A 40 -7.64 -7.99 -7.87
C LEU A 40 -7.80 -8.69 -6.50
N THR A 41 -6.73 -8.72 -5.70
CA THR A 41 -6.74 -9.30 -4.35
C THR A 41 -7.32 -8.36 -3.29
N MET A 42 -7.58 -7.10 -3.65
CA MET A 42 -8.13 -6.08 -2.76
C MET A 42 -9.34 -5.40 -3.42
N PRO A 43 -10.45 -6.12 -3.63
CA PRO A 43 -11.63 -5.56 -4.29
C PRO A 43 -12.30 -4.47 -3.43
N ILE A 44 -12.96 -3.54 -4.11
CA ILE A 44 -13.67 -2.40 -3.48
C ILE A 44 -14.88 -2.87 -2.66
N SER A 45 -15.44 -4.05 -2.97
CA SER A 45 -16.54 -4.66 -2.22
C SER A 45 -16.23 -4.84 -0.73
N LYS A 46 -14.95 -4.91 -0.36
CA LYS A 46 -14.49 -4.92 1.02
C LYS A 46 -13.79 -3.60 1.31
N SER A 47 -14.37 -2.82 2.23
CA SER A 47 -13.90 -1.47 2.57
C SER A 47 -12.55 -1.48 3.30
N VAL A 48 -12.26 -2.53 4.07
CA VAL A 48 -11.03 -2.65 4.88
C VAL A 48 -10.34 -3.98 4.62
N HIS A 49 -9.04 -3.95 4.33
CA HIS A 49 -8.18 -5.11 4.15
C HIS A 49 -7.04 -5.07 5.18
N SER A 50 -7.01 -6.05 6.08
CA SER A 50 -5.98 -6.16 7.12
C SER A 50 -4.91 -7.19 6.74
N PHE A 51 -3.66 -6.92 7.13
CA PHE A 51 -2.50 -7.75 6.83
C PHE A 51 -1.56 -7.80 8.04
N ASP A 52 -1.03 -8.98 8.32
CA ASP A 52 -0.06 -9.20 9.42
C ASP A 52 1.38 -8.81 9.04
N GLN A 53 1.57 -8.36 7.80
CA GLN A 53 2.84 -7.92 7.23
C GLN A 53 2.59 -6.79 6.23
N PHE A 54 3.66 -6.19 5.71
CA PHE A 54 3.52 -5.19 4.65
C PHE A 54 2.75 -5.81 3.46
N PRO A 55 1.69 -5.17 2.92
CA PRO A 55 0.81 -5.86 2.00
C PRO A 55 1.53 -6.23 0.70
N PRO A 56 1.44 -7.48 0.21
CA PRO A 56 2.21 -7.95 -0.94
C PRO A 56 2.01 -7.13 -2.21
N PHE A 57 0.81 -6.59 -2.41
CA PHE A 57 0.52 -5.72 -3.54
C PHE A 57 1.41 -4.46 -3.54
N PHE A 58 1.64 -3.84 -2.37
CA PHE A 58 2.51 -2.67 -2.27
C PHE A 58 3.99 -3.04 -2.31
N ASP A 59 4.34 -4.22 -1.80
CA ASP A 59 5.69 -4.76 -1.84
C ASP A 59 6.18 -4.93 -3.29
N GLY A 60 5.30 -5.37 -4.20
CA GLY A 60 5.60 -5.48 -5.63
C GLY A 60 5.91 -4.18 -6.36
N PHE A 61 5.71 -3.01 -5.73
CA PHE A 61 6.18 -1.72 -6.28
C PHE A 61 7.59 -1.33 -5.82
N LEU A 62 8.11 -2.02 -4.80
CA LEU A 62 9.45 -1.73 -4.30
C LEU A 62 10.49 -2.25 -5.31
N PRO A 63 11.61 -1.53 -5.49
CA PRO A 63 12.67 -2.01 -6.36
C PRO A 63 13.32 -3.26 -5.79
N GLU A 64 13.84 -4.11 -6.68
CA GLU A 64 14.54 -5.34 -6.35
C GLU A 64 15.95 -5.36 -6.99
N GLY A 65 16.78 -6.32 -6.55
CA GLY A 65 18.12 -6.55 -7.09
C GLY A 65 18.98 -5.29 -7.15
N PHE A 66 19.55 -5.00 -8.32
CA PHE A 66 20.44 -3.84 -8.48
C PHE A 66 19.74 -2.50 -8.19
N MET A 67 18.45 -2.35 -8.52
CA MET A 67 17.71 -1.11 -8.24
C MET A 67 17.51 -0.92 -6.74
N LEU A 68 17.30 -2.00 -5.99
CA LEU A 68 17.24 -1.98 -4.53
C LEU A 68 18.58 -1.52 -3.95
N ASP A 69 19.69 -2.12 -4.38
CA ASP A 69 21.03 -1.77 -3.91
C ASP A 69 21.37 -0.29 -4.19
N ALA A 70 20.96 0.23 -5.35
CA ALA A 70 21.13 1.63 -5.70
C ALA A 70 20.29 2.54 -4.80
N LEU A 71 19.02 2.16 -4.54
CA LEU A 71 18.13 2.91 -3.67
C LEU A 71 18.63 2.98 -2.23
N LEU A 72 19.10 1.87 -1.66
CA LEU A 72 19.66 1.81 -0.29
C LEU A 72 20.89 2.71 -0.14
N ARG A 73 21.84 2.61 -1.08
CA ARG A 73 23.03 3.49 -1.12
C ARG A 73 22.66 4.97 -1.17
N LYS A 74 21.65 5.33 -1.98
CA LYS A 74 21.18 6.73 -2.10
C LYS A 74 20.46 7.20 -0.85
N ALA A 75 19.64 6.35 -0.24
CA ALA A 75 18.85 6.69 0.93
C ALA A 75 19.68 6.77 2.22
N LYS A 76 20.95 6.31 2.20
CA LYS A 76 21.82 6.18 3.38
C LYS A 76 21.17 5.35 4.50
N ILE A 77 20.45 4.30 4.11
CA ILE A 77 19.84 3.32 5.00
C ILE A 77 20.67 2.05 4.93
#